data_AF-A0A1B6G0P5-F1
#
_entry.id   AF-A0A1B6G0P5-F1
#
_cell.length_a   1.000
_cell.length_b   1.000
_cell.length_c   1.000
_cell.angle_alpha   90.00
_cell.angle_beta   90.00
_cell.angle_gamma   90.00
#
_symmetry.space_group_name_H-M   'P 1'
#
loop_
_entity.id
_entity.type
_entity.pdbx_description
1 polymer ?
#
loop_
_entity_poly.entity_id
_entity_poly.type
_entity_poly.pdbx_seq_one_letter_code
_entity_poly.pdbx_strand_id
1 'polypeptide(L)'
;TPENEILPPRPKKSKKGPSMIWETMEGYIPEREVFTGQPGPKFEFENLLDIFENFFDETIMNIIVEQTNLYAEQERTKKGMVFGRRSRDWDWKPVTVEEMYVFFAIVMLMGVVQKPSVRMYYSKNPLLESPVFP
;
A
#
# COMPACT_ATOMS: atom_id res chain seq x y z
N THR A 1 -41.98 -22.10 -36.40
CA THR A 1 -41.28 -23.01 -35.49
C THR A 1 -39.81 -23.00 -35.83
N PRO A 2 -38.98 -22.24 -35.10
CA PRO A 2 -37.54 -22.39 -35.15
C PRO A 2 -37.08 -23.28 -33.99
N GLU A 3 -36.21 -24.22 -34.34
CA GLU A 3 -35.61 -25.25 -33.52
C GLU A 3 -34.73 -24.68 -32.40
N ASN A 4 -34.86 -25.25 -31.20
CA ASN A 4 -33.95 -25.02 -30.09
C ASN A 4 -32.62 -25.72 -30.41
N GLU A 5 -31.65 -25.00 -30.97
CA GLU A 5 -30.26 -25.47 -31.05
C GLU A 5 -29.66 -25.54 -29.65
N ILE A 6 -29.43 -26.78 -29.19
CA ILE A 6 -28.81 -27.10 -27.92
C ILE A 6 -27.31 -26.78 -28.04
N LEU A 7 -26.85 -25.76 -27.30
CA LEU A 7 -25.43 -25.46 -27.19
C LEU A 7 -24.65 -26.69 -26.71
N PRO A 8 -23.44 -26.96 -27.25
CA PRO A 8 -22.64 -28.10 -26.83
C PRO A 8 -22.25 -27.99 -25.35
N PRO A 9 -22.17 -29.11 -24.62
CA PRO A 9 -21.85 -29.09 -23.20
C PRO A 9 -20.45 -28.49 -22.98
N ARG A 10 -20.37 -27.57 -22.02
CA ARG A 10 -19.14 -26.88 -21.61
C ARG A 10 -18.00 -27.89 -21.39
N PRO A 11 -16.78 -27.64 -21.91
CA PRO A 11 -15.66 -28.55 -21.73
C PRO A 11 -15.40 -28.81 -20.24
N LYS A 12 -15.23 -30.09 -19.89
CA LYS A 12 -14.99 -30.55 -18.52
C LYS A 12 -13.74 -29.85 -17.98
N LYS A 13 -13.89 -29.18 -16.84
CA LYS A 13 -12.81 -28.44 -16.17
C LYS A 13 -11.58 -29.35 -15.99
N SER A 14 -10.44 -28.80 -16.36
CA SER A 14 -9.09 -29.36 -16.22
C SER A 14 -8.85 -29.93 -14.81
N LYS A 15 -8.02 -30.98 -14.76
CA LYS A 15 -7.65 -31.73 -13.55
C LYS A 15 -7.25 -30.76 -12.43
N LYS A 16 -7.96 -30.84 -11.29
CA LYS A 16 -7.56 -30.18 -10.04
C LYS A 16 -6.11 -30.61 -9.74
N GLY A 17 -5.21 -29.63 -9.57
CA GLY A 17 -3.94 -29.88 -8.90
C GLY A 17 -4.18 -30.50 -7.52
N PRO A 18 -3.17 -31.11 -6.88
CA PRO A 18 -3.34 -31.74 -5.58
C PRO A 18 -4.01 -30.75 -4.63
N SER A 19 -5.19 -31.12 -4.13
CA SER A 19 -5.88 -30.36 -3.10
C SER A 19 -5.00 -30.38 -1.86
N MET A 20 -4.61 -29.22 -1.36
CA MET A 20 -4.00 -29.12 -0.05
C MET A 20 -5.07 -29.52 0.98
N ILE A 21 -4.96 -30.74 1.50
CA ILE A 21 -5.83 -31.25 2.55
C ILE A 21 -5.13 -30.94 3.86
N TRP A 22 -5.74 -30.09 4.67
CA TRP A 22 -5.29 -29.87 6.03
C TRP A 22 -5.62 -31.10 6.85
N GLU A 23 -4.61 -31.82 7.30
CA GLU A 23 -4.76 -32.96 8.20
C GLU A 23 -4.46 -32.53 9.63
N THR A 24 -5.23 -33.09 10.57
CA THR A 24 -4.92 -32.95 12.00
C THR A 24 -3.59 -33.65 12.25
N MET A 25 -2.63 -32.94 12.84
CA MET A 25 -1.33 -33.48 13.22
C MET A 25 -1.44 -34.43 14.43
N GLU A 26 -2.20 -35.53 14.27
CA GLU A 26 -2.34 -36.56 15.29
C GLU A 26 -0.98 -37.24 15.52
N GLY A 27 -0.45 -37.13 16.75
CA GLY A 27 0.84 -37.71 17.12
C GLY A 27 2.06 -36.85 16.79
N TYR A 28 1.90 -35.63 16.27
CA TYR A 28 3.01 -34.70 16.10
C TYR A 28 3.49 -34.18 17.46
N ILE A 29 4.78 -34.38 17.72
CA ILE A 29 5.47 -33.78 18.86
C ILE A 29 6.23 -32.58 18.29
N PRO A 30 5.86 -31.34 18.63
CA PRO A 30 6.57 -30.17 18.14
C PRO A 30 8.00 -30.14 18.68
N GLU A 31 8.98 -30.24 17.79
CA GLU A 31 10.37 -29.96 18.11
C GLU A 31 10.67 -28.47 17.85
N ARG A 32 11.41 -27.86 18.77
CA ARG A 32 11.83 -26.47 18.60
C ARG A 32 12.97 -26.44 17.59
N GLU A 33 12.64 -26.03 16.38
CA GLU A 33 13.64 -25.75 15.35
C GLU A 33 14.60 -24.65 15.82
N VAL A 34 15.89 -24.91 15.70
CA VAL A 34 16.94 -23.93 16.01
C VAL A 34 17.23 -23.14 14.74
N PHE A 35 17.13 -21.81 14.81
CA PHE A 35 17.49 -20.96 13.69
C PHE A 35 18.98 -21.13 13.35
N THR A 36 19.26 -21.67 12.17
CA THR A 36 20.64 -21.92 11.67
C THR A 36 21.13 -20.84 10.70
N GLY A 37 20.29 -19.86 10.35
CA GLY A 37 20.68 -18.74 9.51
C GLY A 37 21.65 -17.79 10.21
N GLN A 38 22.37 -16.99 9.44
CA GLN A 38 23.11 -15.87 10.01
C GLN A 38 22.13 -14.77 10.43
N PRO A 39 22.10 -14.39 11.72
CA PRO A 39 21.27 -13.29 12.18
C PRO A 39 21.90 -11.95 11.79
N GLY A 40 21.06 -10.95 11.58
CA GLY A 40 21.48 -9.58 11.31
C GLY A 40 21.14 -9.08 9.90
N PRO A 41 21.54 -7.84 9.59
CA PRO A 41 21.34 -7.25 8.27
C PRO A 41 22.04 -8.09 7.20
N LYS A 42 21.34 -8.33 6.09
CA LYS A 42 21.91 -9.02 4.92
C LYS A 42 22.60 -8.07 3.93
N PHE A 43 22.58 -6.77 4.23
CA PHE A 43 23.12 -5.72 3.39
C PHE A 43 23.92 -4.75 4.26
N GLU A 44 24.94 -4.14 3.67
CA GLU A 44 25.70 -3.06 4.29
C GLU A 44 24.96 -1.73 4.07
N PHE A 45 25.06 -0.83 5.04
CA PHE A 45 24.48 0.51 4.99
C PHE A 45 25.44 1.49 5.68
N GLU A 46 25.55 2.69 5.14
CA GLU A 46 26.40 3.74 5.72
C GLU A 46 25.57 4.71 6.56
N ASN A 47 24.32 4.93 6.17
CA ASN A 47 23.41 5.86 6.81
C ASN A 47 22.00 5.26 7.00
N LEU A 48 21.15 5.97 7.75
CA LEU A 48 19.78 5.52 8.04
C LEU A 48 18.85 5.57 6.82
N LEU A 49 19.16 6.41 5.83
CA LEU A 49 18.40 6.52 4.60
C LEU A 49 18.57 5.27 3.74
N ASP A 50 19.79 4.71 3.66
CA ASP A 50 20.07 3.47 2.92
C ASP A 50 19.20 2.30 3.43
N ILE A 51 19.00 2.23 4.76
CA ILE A 51 18.10 1.24 5.37
C ILE A 51 16.68 1.46 4.89
N PHE A 52 16.19 2.71 4.91
CA PHE A 52 14.83 3.03 4.49
C PHE A 52 14.61 2.75 3.00
N GLU A 53 15.53 3.18 2.13
CA GLU A 53 15.49 2.98 0.68
C GLU A 53 15.56 1.50 0.31
N ASN A 54 16.18 0.65 1.14
CA ASN A 54 16.16 -0.79 0.92
C ASN A 54 14.76 -1.42 1.12
N PHE A 55 13.88 -0.81 1.94
CA PHE A 55 12.49 -1.25 2.09
C PHE A 55 11.54 -0.52 1.13
N PHE A 56 11.81 0.76 0.89
CA PHE A 56 11.02 1.66 0.06
C PHE A 56 11.87 2.16 -1.10
N ASP A 57 12.25 1.22 -1.95
CA ASP A 57 13.09 1.49 -3.10
C ASP A 57 12.36 2.35 -4.13
N GLU A 58 13.13 2.89 -5.07
CA GLU A 58 12.61 3.75 -6.12
C GLU A 58 11.55 3.01 -6.97
N THR A 59 11.69 1.69 -7.13
CA THR A 59 10.72 0.85 -7.85
C THR A 59 9.36 0.87 -7.18
N ILE A 60 9.31 0.56 -5.88
CA ILE A 60 8.07 0.57 -5.09
C ILE A 60 7.48 1.97 -5.06
N MET A 61 8.30 3.00 -4.89
CA MET A 61 7.83 4.38 -4.85
C MET A 61 7.23 4.83 -6.18
N ASN A 62 7.83 4.46 -7.30
CA ASN A 62 7.26 4.71 -8.62
C ASN A 62 5.89 4.03 -8.79
N ILE A 63 5.75 2.77 -8.35
CA ILE A 63 4.46 2.06 -8.40
C ILE A 63 3.41 2.78 -7.56
N ILE A 64 3.77 3.21 -6.34
CA ILE A 64 2.86 3.95 -5.46
C ILE A 64 2.41 5.25 -6.12
N VAL A 65 3.34 6.01 -6.70
CA VAL A 65 3.05 7.26 -7.41
C VAL A 65 2.14 7.03 -8.60
N GLU A 66 2.45 6.05 -9.46
CA GLU A 66 1.66 5.71 -10.63
C GLU A 66 0.22 5.35 -10.23
N GLN A 67 0.06 4.45 -9.27
CA GLN A 67 -1.27 4.01 -8.81
C GLN A 67 -2.04 5.12 -8.12
N THR A 68 -1.37 5.98 -7.34
CA THR A 68 -2.01 7.13 -6.68
C THR A 68 -2.56 8.12 -7.70
N ASN A 69 -1.77 8.45 -8.72
CA ASN A 69 -2.15 9.36 -9.79
C ASN A 69 -3.28 8.79 -10.65
N LEU A 70 -3.17 7.51 -11.03
CA LEU A 70 -4.20 6.79 -11.77
C LEU A 70 -5.53 6.77 -11.02
N TYR A 71 -5.51 6.45 -9.73
CA TYR A 71 -6.72 6.42 -8.91
C TYR A 71 -7.39 7.80 -8.82
N ALA A 72 -6.60 8.86 -8.68
CA ALA A 72 -7.14 10.22 -8.64
C ALA A 72 -7.84 10.59 -9.95
N GLU A 73 -7.28 10.22 -11.11
CA GLU A 73 -7.91 10.43 -12.41
C GLU A 73 -9.22 9.64 -12.57
N GLN A 74 -9.21 8.37 -12.15
CA GLN A 74 -10.40 7.51 -12.17
C GLN A 74 -11.54 8.09 -11.34
N GLU A 75 -11.26 8.55 -10.12
CA GLU A 75 -12.27 9.14 -9.24
C GLU A 75 -12.79 10.48 -9.78
N ARG A 76 -11.93 11.32 -10.38
CA ARG A 76 -12.35 12.57 -11.03
C ARG A 76 -13.27 12.30 -12.22
N THR A 77 -12.95 11.29 -13.03
CA THR A 77 -13.75 10.87 -14.19
C THR A 77 -15.10 10.31 -13.75
N LYS A 78 -15.11 9.44 -12.72
CA LYS A 78 -16.32 8.85 -12.15
C LYS A 78 -17.29 9.90 -11.59
N LYS A 79 -16.77 10.96 -10.98
CA LYS A 79 -17.56 12.11 -10.49
C LYS A 79 -17.99 13.06 -11.62
N GLY A 80 -17.58 12.81 -12.87
CA GLY A 80 -17.90 13.64 -14.04
C GLY A 80 -17.29 15.04 -13.97
N MET A 81 -16.20 15.23 -13.22
CA MET A 81 -15.62 16.55 -12.91
C MET A 81 -16.59 17.55 -12.25
N VAL A 82 -17.71 17.07 -11.70
CA VAL A 82 -18.67 17.92 -10.98
C VAL A 82 -18.30 17.92 -9.50
N PHE A 83 -17.49 18.90 -9.11
CA PHE A 83 -17.09 19.09 -7.72
C PHE A 83 -17.78 20.31 -7.12
N GLY A 84 -18.04 20.27 -5.80
CA GLY A 84 -18.54 21.45 -5.08
C GLY A 84 -17.58 22.65 -5.22
N ARG A 85 -18.09 23.87 -5.08
CA ARG A 85 -17.32 25.13 -5.24
C ARG A 85 -16.01 25.20 -4.42
N ARG A 86 -15.94 24.50 -3.28
CA ARG A 86 -14.78 24.47 -2.37
C ARG A 86 -14.12 23.09 -2.31
N SER A 87 -14.34 22.26 -3.32
CA SER A 87 -13.74 20.93 -3.36
C SER A 87 -12.23 21.04 -3.56
N ARG A 88 -11.47 20.24 -2.81
CA ARG A 88 -10.03 20.09 -2.99
C ARG A 88 -9.67 19.40 -4.31
N ASP A 89 -10.63 18.70 -4.92
CA ASP A 89 -10.46 18.03 -6.20
C ASP A 89 -10.13 19.02 -7.35
N TRP A 90 -10.45 20.31 -7.19
CA TRP A 90 -10.06 21.37 -8.14
C TRP A 90 -8.56 21.64 -8.14
N ASP A 91 -7.92 21.55 -6.96
CA ASP A 91 -6.50 21.86 -6.77
C ASP A 91 -5.61 20.62 -6.90
N TRP A 92 -6.19 19.44 -7.19
CA TRP A 92 -5.45 18.20 -7.32
C TRP A 92 -4.44 18.26 -8.47
N LYS A 93 -3.20 17.85 -8.17
CA LYS A 93 -2.09 17.69 -9.12
C LYS A 93 -1.51 16.29 -8.96
N PRO A 94 -0.98 15.68 -10.04
CA PRO A 94 -0.26 14.43 -9.93
C PRO A 94 0.91 14.56 -8.95
N VAL A 95 1.09 13.56 -8.10
CA VAL A 95 2.21 13.47 -7.16
C VAL A 95 3.46 12.95 -7.86
N THR A 96 4.62 13.33 -7.34
CA THR A 96 5.95 12.88 -7.76
C THR A 96 6.56 11.91 -6.74
N VAL A 97 7.64 11.23 -7.12
CA VAL A 97 8.38 10.32 -6.23
C VAL A 97 8.97 11.08 -5.04
N GLU A 98 9.52 12.26 -5.28
CA GLU A 98 10.09 13.12 -4.25
C GLU A 98 9.03 13.58 -3.25
N GLU A 99 7.86 14.01 -3.73
CA GLU A 99 6.72 14.36 -2.87
C GLU A 99 6.23 13.16 -2.05
N MET A 100 6.26 11.96 -2.64
CA MET A 100 5.89 10.73 -1.93
C MET A 100 6.90 10.40 -0.82
N TYR A 101 8.20 10.54 -1.06
CA TYR A 101 9.21 10.40 -0.01
C TYR A 101 9.01 11.39 1.14
N VAL A 102 8.71 12.66 0.83
CA VAL A 102 8.38 13.67 1.85
C VAL A 102 7.12 13.28 2.63
N PHE A 103 6.09 12.78 1.95
CA PHE A 103 4.87 12.30 2.60
C PHE A 103 5.17 11.15 3.59
N PHE A 104 5.97 10.16 3.19
CA PHE A 104 6.38 9.07 4.08
C PHE A 104 7.22 9.57 5.26
N ALA A 105 8.13 10.53 5.04
CA ALA A 105 8.89 11.15 6.11
C ALA A 105 7.97 11.84 7.14
N ILE A 106 6.94 12.57 6.69
CA ILE A 106 5.94 13.17 7.56
C ILE A 106 5.16 12.09 8.34
N VAL A 107 4.75 11.00 7.68
CA VAL A 107 4.02 9.89 8.33
C VAL A 107 4.88 9.21 9.40
N MET A 108 6.16 8.96 9.12
CA MET A 108 7.10 8.43 10.11
C MET A 108 7.26 9.40 11.29
N LEU A 109 7.38 10.70 11.02
CA LEU A 109 7.47 11.71 12.07
C LEU A 109 6.21 11.79 12.94
N MET A 110 5.02 11.59 12.38
CA MET A 110 3.77 11.48 13.16
C MET A 110 3.77 10.25 14.08
N GLY A 111 4.50 9.19 13.75
CA GLY A 111 4.69 8.04 14.63
C GLY A 111 5.56 8.36 15.84
N VAL A 112 6.56 9.23 15.66
CA VAL A 112 7.47 9.70 16.73
C VAL A 112 6.82 10.79 17.58
N VAL A 113 6.30 11.83 16.95
CA VAL A 113 5.63 12.96 17.60
C VAL A 113 4.14 12.74 17.52
N GLN A 114 3.53 12.20 18.57
CA GLN A 114 2.10 11.86 18.55
C GLN A 114 1.22 13.05 18.95
N LYS A 115 0.20 13.35 18.12
CA LYS A 115 -0.88 14.29 18.42
C LYS A 115 -2.24 13.58 18.45
N PRO A 116 -3.22 14.09 19.22
CA PRO A 116 -4.54 13.46 19.36
C PRO A 116 -5.34 13.28 18.06
N SER A 117 -5.04 14.07 17.02
CA SER A 117 -5.67 13.91 15.72
C SER A 117 -4.75 14.33 14.58
N VAL A 118 -4.95 13.74 13.41
CA VAL A 118 -4.19 14.07 12.20
C VAL A 118 -4.29 15.57 11.87
N ARG A 119 -5.46 16.16 12.08
CA ARG A 119 -5.71 17.59 11.82
C ARG A 119 -4.81 18.52 12.65
N MET A 120 -4.37 18.08 13.84
CA MET A 120 -3.53 18.89 14.71
C MET A 120 -2.08 18.99 14.21
N TYR A 121 -1.62 18.06 13.38
CA TYR A 121 -0.29 18.20 12.75
C TYR A 121 -0.22 19.39 11.79
N TYR A 122 -1.34 19.67 11.12
CA TYR A 122 -1.45 20.73 10.13
C TYR A 122 -2.11 22.02 10.68
N SER A 123 -2.10 22.19 12.01
CA SER A 123 -2.72 23.35 12.65
C SER A 123 -1.77 24.53 12.73
N LYS A 124 -2.23 25.70 12.29
CA LYS A 124 -1.54 27.00 12.47
C LYS A 124 -1.93 27.74 13.74
N ASN A 125 -2.62 27.06 14.68
CA ASN A 125 -2.87 27.63 15.99
C ASN A 125 -1.54 27.61 16.78
N PRO A 126 -1.05 28.75 17.29
CA PRO A 126 0.23 28.82 18.01
C PRO A 126 0.35 27.84 19.19
N LEU A 127 -0.78 27.42 19.78
CA LEU A 127 -0.79 26.44 20.88
C LEU A 127 -0.59 24.98 20.41
N LEU A 128 -0.89 24.70 19.14
CA LEU A 128 -0.90 23.35 18.58
C LEU A 128 0.16 23.14 17.49
N GLU A 129 0.63 24.24 16.91
CA GLU A 129 1.60 24.26 15.83
C GLU A 129 2.91 23.59 16.25
N SER A 130 3.49 22.87 15.30
CA SER A 130 4.79 22.25 15.47
C SER A 130 5.57 22.57 14.20
N PRO A 131 6.61 23.44 14.27
CA PRO A 131 7.25 24.01 13.08
C PRO A 131 7.78 23.01 12.06
N VAL A 132 8.03 21.77 12.48
CA VAL A 132 8.49 20.67 11.63
C VAL A 132 7.38 20.09 10.72
N PHE A 133 6.11 20.29 11.09
CA PHE A 133 4.97 19.84 10.29
C PHE A 133 4.42 20.99 9.42
N PRO A 134 3.91 20.68 8.20
CA PRO A 134 3.44 21.69 7.25
C PRO A 134 2.28 22.56 7.72
#